data_AF-A0A3S2UBW6-F1
#
_entry.id   AF-A0A3S2UBW6-F1
#
_cell.length_a   1.000
_cell.length_b   1.000
_cell.length_c   1.000
_cell.angle_alpha   90.00
_cell.angle_beta   90.00
_cell.angle_gamma   90.00
#
_symmetry.space_group_name_H-M   'P 1'
#
loop_
_entity.id
_entity.type
_entity.pdbx_description
1 polymer ?
#
loop_
_entity_poly.entity_id
_entity_poly.type
_entity_poly.pdbx_seq_one_letter_code
_entity_poly.pdbx_strand_id
1 'polypeptide(L)'
;MEHNVTVFFDESGKIDKHVSLMCGLSLPTDFYTTGKINALNEKLKTDPNYKLHFTDLGSNDYKNHEEAVSVISNYYRSVRINIVSFIKIQHINEEKRRYKNIVDKMIYSKIPERVLYGLLRDYGSFSDIKARLYIEDSGLYRDFQLDKNIKEQLNTHSIYRNSHFWVEKAKLKAKNEEIGIEIVDTILGMVRNIIENRPVTFKDGFPKDKNLWRKKKFIMNMINKYPNFYQLLVNIKYFELTGHSSLEQKNIATYLDLFTSKFELELAAQK
;
A
#
# COMPACT_ATOMS: atom_id res chain seq x y z
N MET A 1 -14.75 -24.77 0.59
CA MET A 1 -14.05 -24.79 -0.72
C MET A 1 -12.75 -24.04 -0.53
N GLU A 2 -11.61 -24.62 -0.94
CA GLU A 2 -10.30 -24.00 -0.71
C GLU A 2 -9.96 -23.02 -1.84
N HIS A 3 -9.50 -21.81 -1.48
CA HIS A 3 -9.03 -20.79 -2.41
C HIS A 3 -7.64 -20.31 -2.01
N ASN A 4 -6.78 -20.11 -3.00
CA ASN A 4 -5.42 -19.62 -2.79
C ASN A 4 -5.34 -18.12 -3.08
N VAL A 5 -4.73 -17.37 -2.17
CA VAL A 5 -4.47 -15.93 -2.32
C VAL A 5 -2.99 -15.63 -2.13
N THR A 6 -2.50 -14.71 -2.95
CA THR A 6 -1.18 -14.10 -2.77
C THR A 6 -1.37 -12.72 -2.15
N VAL A 7 -0.56 -12.40 -1.15
CA VAL A 7 -0.64 -11.13 -0.42
C VAL A 7 0.73 -10.46 -0.42
N PHE A 8 0.73 -9.15 -0.64
CA PHE A 8 1.90 -8.29 -0.64
C PHE A 8 1.77 -7.24 0.46
N PHE A 9 2.88 -6.87 1.08
CA PHE A 9 2.90 -5.90 2.17
C PHE A 9 4.13 -4.99 2.11
N ASP A 10 3.90 -3.69 2.30
CA ASP A 10 4.95 -2.69 2.44
C ASP A 10 4.47 -1.47 3.26
N GLU A 11 5.39 -0.56 3.59
CA GLU A 11 5.17 0.71 4.28
C GLU A 11 5.71 1.91 3.52
N SER A 12 5.09 3.08 3.70
CA SER A 12 5.58 4.37 3.20
C SER A 12 5.54 5.44 4.28
N GLY A 13 6.49 6.39 4.22
CA GLY A 13 6.57 7.50 5.17
C GLY A 13 7.18 7.10 6.51
N LYS A 14 8.51 6.98 6.57
CA LYS A 14 9.26 6.60 7.79
C LYS A 14 9.65 7.78 8.69
N ILE A 15 9.22 9.00 8.34
CA ILE A 15 9.61 10.23 9.03
C ILE A 15 8.62 10.52 10.16
N ASP A 16 9.12 10.75 11.37
CA ASP A 16 8.32 10.81 12.61
C ASP A 16 7.15 11.81 12.59
N LYS A 17 7.27 12.92 11.84
CA LYS A 17 6.30 14.02 11.77
C LYS A 17 5.34 13.96 10.57
N HIS A 18 5.50 12.98 9.68
CA HIS A 18 4.67 12.84 8.49
C HIS A 18 3.73 11.65 8.61
N VAL A 19 2.74 11.61 7.72
CA VAL A 19 1.83 10.46 7.61
C VAL A 19 2.63 9.24 7.18
N SER A 20 2.60 8.21 8.01
CA SER A 20 3.05 6.86 7.70
C SER A 20 1.85 6.04 7.23
N LEU A 21 2.08 5.21 6.22
CA LEU A 21 1.09 4.28 5.67
C LEU A 21 1.66 2.87 5.68
N MET A 22 0.85 1.88 6.03
CA MET A 22 1.13 0.46 5.83
C MET A 22 0.03 -0.15 4.98
N CYS A 23 0.41 -0.84 3.92
CA CYS A 23 -0.52 -1.38 2.94
C CYS A 23 -0.34 -2.88 2.80
N GLY A 24 -1.46 -3.59 2.81
CA GLY A 24 -1.54 -4.94 2.33
C GLY A 24 -2.41 -5.00 1.08
N LEU A 25 -1.97 -5.76 0.08
CA LEU A 25 -2.71 -6.04 -1.15
C LEU A 25 -2.85 -7.55 -1.31
N SER A 26 -4.08 -8.04 -1.49
CA SER A 26 -4.33 -9.47 -1.77
C SER A 26 -5.06 -9.66 -3.09
N LEU A 27 -4.74 -10.75 -3.79
CA LEU A 27 -5.47 -11.21 -4.98
C LEU A 27 -5.42 -12.74 -5.08
N PRO A 28 -6.36 -13.38 -5.81
CA PRO A 28 -6.28 -14.80 -6.12
C PRO A 28 -4.93 -15.18 -6.73
N THR A 29 -4.33 -16.26 -6.25
CA THR A 29 -2.99 -16.68 -6.69
C THR A 29 -2.94 -16.92 -8.19
N ASP A 30 -3.98 -17.49 -8.78
CA ASP A 30 -4.03 -17.77 -10.21
C ASP A 30 -3.96 -16.50 -11.06
N PHE A 31 -4.53 -15.38 -10.61
CA PHE A 31 -4.39 -14.09 -11.31
C PHE A 31 -2.98 -13.51 -11.19
N TYR A 32 -2.28 -13.80 -10.10
CA TYR A 32 -0.89 -13.37 -9.92
C TYR A 32 0.08 -14.17 -10.79
N THR A 33 -0.10 -15.49 -10.86
CA THR A 33 0.81 -16.42 -11.54
C THR A 33 0.51 -16.61 -13.02
N THR A 34 -0.58 -16.03 -13.54
CA THR A 34 -0.95 -16.14 -14.95
C THR A 34 -1.16 -14.76 -15.60
N GLY A 35 -1.14 -14.74 -16.93
CA GLY A 35 -1.51 -13.57 -17.72
C GLY A 35 -0.60 -12.36 -17.53
N LYS A 36 -1.21 -11.16 -17.52
CA LYS A 36 -0.49 -9.89 -17.57
C LYS A 36 0.33 -9.59 -16.31
N ILE A 37 -0.11 -10.04 -15.13
CA ILE A 37 0.63 -9.80 -13.89
C ILE A 37 1.91 -10.64 -13.87
N ASN A 38 1.84 -11.91 -14.29
CA ASN A 38 3.04 -12.74 -14.43
C ASN A 38 4.02 -12.17 -15.46
N ALA A 39 3.51 -11.67 -16.60
CA ALA A 39 4.35 -10.99 -17.60
C ALA A 39 5.09 -9.78 -17.02
N LEU A 40 4.43 -8.98 -16.16
CA LEU A 40 5.10 -7.90 -15.43
C LEU A 40 6.15 -8.41 -14.45
N ASN A 41 5.89 -9.53 -13.78
CA ASN A 41 6.84 -10.12 -12.83
C ASN A 41 8.11 -10.61 -13.54
N GLU A 42 7.96 -11.23 -14.70
CA GLU A 42 9.10 -11.66 -15.52
C GLU A 42 9.85 -10.46 -16.10
N LYS A 43 9.13 -9.44 -16.57
CA LYS A 43 9.73 -8.19 -17.03
C LYS A 43 10.54 -7.50 -15.94
N LEU A 44 10.02 -7.40 -14.72
CA LEU A 44 10.70 -6.83 -13.56
C LEU A 44 12.04 -7.53 -13.25
N LYS A 45 12.08 -8.86 -13.40
CA LYS A 45 13.27 -9.66 -13.12
C LYS A 45 14.30 -9.63 -14.24
N THR A 46 13.87 -9.40 -15.49
CA THR A 46 14.72 -9.59 -16.68
C THR A 46 15.11 -8.29 -17.36
N ASP A 47 14.29 -7.24 -17.28
CA ASP A 47 14.57 -5.95 -17.89
C ASP A 47 15.19 -5.00 -16.85
N PRO A 48 16.50 -4.67 -16.94
CA PRO A 48 17.16 -3.77 -16.00
C PRO A 48 16.63 -2.34 -16.03
N ASN A 49 15.85 -1.96 -17.06
CA ASN A 49 15.20 -0.65 -17.18
C ASN A 49 13.78 -0.64 -16.61
N TYR A 50 13.22 -1.81 -16.29
CA TYR A 50 11.91 -1.90 -15.66
C TYR A 50 12.03 -1.76 -14.16
N LYS A 51 11.98 -0.52 -13.69
CA LYS A 51 12.01 -0.17 -12.26
C LYS A 51 10.80 0.65 -11.89
N LEU A 52 10.34 0.47 -10.65
CA LEU A 52 9.24 1.21 -10.04
C LEU A 52 9.81 1.96 -8.82
N HIS A 53 10.12 3.24 -9.00
CA HIS A 53 10.65 4.09 -7.93
C HIS A 53 9.77 5.32 -7.77
N PHE A 54 8.65 5.18 -7.05
CA PHE A 54 7.68 6.26 -6.95
C PHE A 54 8.19 7.48 -6.15
N THR A 55 9.27 7.32 -5.38
CA THR A 55 9.87 8.43 -4.62
C THR A 55 10.39 9.54 -5.54
N ASP A 56 10.94 9.19 -6.70
CA ASP A 56 11.43 10.14 -7.70
C ASP A 56 10.87 9.77 -9.07
N LEU A 57 9.70 10.32 -9.40
CA LEU A 57 9.01 10.00 -10.64
C LEU A 57 9.68 10.74 -11.82
N GLY A 58 10.66 10.07 -12.44
CA GLY A 58 11.31 10.50 -13.67
C GLY A 58 10.43 10.28 -14.90
N SER A 59 10.85 10.83 -16.06
CA SER A 59 10.13 10.66 -17.33
C SER A 59 10.14 9.21 -17.83
N ASN A 60 11.20 8.45 -17.56
CA ASN A 60 11.30 7.04 -17.95
C ASN A 60 10.48 6.13 -17.01
N ASP A 61 10.38 6.48 -15.72
CA ASP A 61 9.65 5.70 -14.73
C ASP A 61 8.13 5.78 -14.92
N TYR A 62 7.65 6.88 -15.52
CA TYR A 62 6.24 7.14 -15.75
C TYR A 62 5.53 5.98 -16.48
N LYS A 63 6.13 5.46 -17.55
CA LYS A 63 5.53 4.38 -18.35
C LYS A 63 5.47 3.06 -17.59
N ASN A 64 6.51 2.74 -16.83
CA ASN A 64 6.55 1.51 -16.03
C ASN A 64 5.47 1.56 -14.94
N HIS A 65 5.33 2.68 -14.24
CA HIS A 65 4.27 2.85 -13.23
C HIS A 65 2.88 2.82 -13.87
N GLU A 66 2.67 3.48 -15.00
CA GLU A 66 1.41 3.46 -15.73
C GLU A 66 1.04 2.04 -16.17
N GLU A 67 1.98 1.27 -16.73
CA GLU A 67 1.78 -0.12 -17.12
C GLU A 67 1.43 -1.00 -15.91
N ALA A 68 2.25 -0.97 -14.85
CA ALA A 68 2.03 -1.77 -13.64
C ALA A 68 0.66 -1.49 -13.00
N VAL A 69 0.35 -0.21 -12.80
CA VAL A 69 -0.88 0.22 -12.13
C VAL A 69 -2.10 -0.03 -13.02
N SER A 70 -2.01 0.19 -14.33
CA SER A 70 -3.14 -0.10 -15.23
C SER A 70 -3.44 -1.60 -15.32
N VAL A 71 -2.42 -2.46 -15.32
CA VAL A 71 -2.59 -3.91 -15.30
C VAL A 71 -3.31 -4.36 -14.03
N ILE A 72 -2.84 -3.98 -12.84
CA ILE A 72 -3.49 -4.39 -11.58
C ILE A 72 -4.89 -3.80 -11.45
N SER A 73 -5.11 -2.58 -11.94
CA SER A 73 -6.42 -1.92 -11.92
C SER A 73 -7.48 -2.70 -12.71
N ASN A 74 -7.11 -3.39 -13.79
CA ASN A 74 -8.07 -4.23 -14.53
C ASN A 74 -8.63 -5.40 -13.69
N TYR A 75 -7.99 -5.73 -12.57
CA TYR A 75 -8.45 -6.75 -11.62
C TYR A 75 -9.06 -6.14 -10.35
N TYR A 76 -9.51 -4.87 -10.36
CA TYR A 76 -10.00 -4.15 -9.18
C TYR A 76 -11.10 -4.86 -8.37
N ARG A 77 -11.86 -5.78 -8.97
CA ARG A 77 -12.89 -6.59 -8.28
C ARG A 77 -12.31 -7.76 -7.50
N SER A 78 -11.15 -8.23 -7.89
CA SER A 78 -10.45 -9.40 -7.34
C SER A 78 -9.31 -9.00 -6.42
N VAL A 79 -8.84 -7.75 -6.55
CA VAL A 79 -7.83 -7.15 -5.69
C VAL A 79 -8.50 -6.55 -4.47
N ARG A 80 -7.99 -6.87 -3.28
CA ARG A 80 -8.37 -6.22 -2.03
C ARG A 80 -7.17 -5.47 -1.48
N ILE A 81 -7.40 -4.25 -1.01
CA ILE A 81 -6.35 -3.39 -0.46
C ILE A 81 -6.80 -2.86 0.89
N ASN A 82 -5.96 -3.04 1.91
CA ASN A 82 -6.14 -2.46 3.23
C ASN A 82 -4.97 -1.53 3.52
N ILE A 83 -5.27 -0.30 3.93
CA ILE A 83 -4.26 0.68 4.31
C ILE A 83 -4.55 1.18 5.72
N VAL A 84 -3.54 1.13 6.58
CA VAL A 84 -3.55 1.79 7.89
C VAL A 84 -2.60 2.98 7.84
N SER A 85 -3.10 4.13 8.27
CA SER A 85 -2.31 5.36 8.41
C SER A 85 -2.13 5.75 9.86
N PHE A 86 -0.99 6.37 10.17
CA PHE A 86 -0.67 6.87 11.49
C PHE A 86 0.42 7.95 11.42
N ILE A 87 0.60 8.70 12.50
CA ILE A 87 1.74 9.62 12.65
C ILE A 87 2.58 9.11 13.82
N LYS A 88 3.80 8.68 13.52
CA LYS A 88 4.66 7.98 14.50
C LYS A 88 4.89 8.78 15.79
N ILE A 89 5.12 10.10 15.71
CA ILE A 89 5.34 10.92 16.90
C ILE A 89 4.11 11.00 17.82
N GLN A 90 2.89 10.85 17.30
CA GLN A 90 1.67 10.87 18.13
C GLN A 90 1.58 9.64 19.05
N HIS A 91 2.29 8.55 18.71
CA HIS A 91 2.40 7.36 19.55
C HIS A 91 3.57 7.41 20.54
N ILE A 92 4.46 8.41 20.44
CA ILE A 92 5.67 8.57 21.24
C ILE A 92 5.59 9.90 22.00
N ASN A 93 4.77 9.98 23.05
CA ASN A 93 4.85 11.10 24.01
C ASN A 93 6.05 10.92 24.95
N GLU A 94 6.39 11.94 25.76
CA GLU A 94 7.59 11.92 26.63
C GLU A 94 7.64 10.71 27.58
N GLU A 95 6.49 10.27 28.09
CA GLU A 95 6.39 9.05 28.91
C GLU A 95 6.65 7.77 28.09
N LYS A 96 6.11 7.70 26.86
CA LYS A 96 6.27 6.56 25.95
C LYS A 96 7.65 6.47 25.30
N ARG A 97 8.46 7.54 25.32
CA ARG A 97 9.87 7.50 24.86
C ARG A 97 10.69 6.45 25.61
N ARG A 98 10.36 6.21 26.90
CA ARG A 98 11.00 5.15 27.71
C ARG A 98 10.65 3.73 27.21
N TYR A 99 9.59 3.59 26.41
CA TYR A 99 9.11 2.33 25.85
C TYR A 99 9.32 2.24 24.34
N LYS A 100 10.38 2.87 23.82
CA LYS A 100 10.71 2.89 22.38
C LYS A 100 10.61 1.49 21.73
N ASN A 101 11.18 0.46 22.37
CA ASN A 101 11.12 -0.91 21.86
C ASN A 101 9.68 -1.44 21.74
N ILE A 102 8.78 -1.05 22.65
CA ILE A 102 7.36 -1.44 22.59
C ILE A 102 6.66 -0.71 21.44
N VAL A 103 6.97 0.57 21.23
CA VAL A 103 6.44 1.34 20.09
C VAL A 103 6.92 0.75 18.77
N ASP A 104 8.21 0.46 18.64
CA ASP A 104 8.74 -0.17 17.44
C ASP A 104 8.13 -1.56 17.22
N LYS A 105 7.90 -2.36 18.27
CA LYS A 105 7.16 -3.64 18.17
C LYS A 105 5.70 -3.44 17.74
N MET A 106 5.04 -2.38 18.22
CA MET A 106 3.70 -2.04 17.77
C MET A 106 3.71 -1.71 16.28
N ILE A 107 4.64 -0.87 15.83
CA ILE A 107 4.73 -0.42 14.44
C ILE A 107 5.13 -1.58 13.53
N TYR A 108 6.23 -2.27 13.80
CA TYR A 108 6.82 -3.25 12.89
C TYR A 108 6.37 -4.70 13.13
N SER A 109 5.39 -4.93 14.00
CA SER A 109 4.75 -6.24 14.16
C SER A 109 3.23 -6.12 14.28
N LYS A 110 2.71 -5.29 15.20
CA LYS A 110 1.27 -5.27 15.48
C LYS A 110 0.44 -4.59 14.38
N ILE A 111 0.89 -3.47 13.81
CA ILE A 111 0.18 -2.81 12.72
C ILE A 111 0.18 -3.70 11.45
N PRO A 112 1.30 -4.29 11.00
CA PRO A 112 1.32 -5.26 9.90
C PRO A 112 0.31 -6.41 10.10
N GLU A 113 0.26 -6.97 11.31
CA GLU A 113 -0.73 -8.01 11.66
C GLU A 113 -2.15 -7.53 11.44
N ARG A 114 -2.50 -6.33 11.91
CA ARG A 114 -3.86 -5.80 11.73
C ARG A 114 -4.21 -5.53 10.28
N VAL A 115 -3.28 -5.00 9.49
CA VAL A 115 -3.46 -4.78 8.05
C VAL A 115 -3.78 -6.10 7.35
N LEU A 116 -2.94 -7.10 7.56
CA LEU A 116 -3.03 -8.41 6.91
C LEU A 116 -4.21 -9.24 7.41
N TYR A 117 -4.49 -9.23 8.71
CA TYR A 117 -5.67 -9.88 9.29
C TYR A 117 -6.96 -9.31 8.69
N GLY A 118 -7.04 -7.98 8.52
CA GLY A 118 -8.18 -7.35 7.88
C GLY A 118 -8.40 -7.78 6.43
N LEU A 119 -7.36 -8.24 5.71
CA LEU A 119 -7.50 -8.75 4.33
C LEU A 119 -8.03 -10.18 4.31
N LEU A 120 -7.57 -11.00 5.25
CA LEU A 120 -7.80 -12.45 5.26
C LEU A 120 -9.07 -12.88 6.01
N ARG A 121 -9.59 -12.06 6.93
CA ARG A 121 -10.74 -12.45 7.76
C ARG A 121 -12.10 -12.35 7.07
N ASP A 122 -12.19 -11.61 5.97
CA ASP A 122 -13.47 -11.24 5.32
C ASP A 122 -13.96 -12.30 4.33
N TYR A 123 -13.46 -13.53 4.41
CA TYR A 123 -13.97 -14.66 3.65
C TYR A 123 -14.88 -15.46 4.59
N GLY A 124 -16.16 -15.58 4.22
CA GLY A 124 -17.17 -16.21 5.08
C GLY A 124 -16.91 -17.69 5.34
N SER A 125 -17.73 -18.30 6.20
CA SER A 125 -17.55 -19.67 6.71
C SER A 125 -17.61 -20.80 5.68
N PHE A 126 -17.92 -20.50 4.41
CA PHE A 126 -18.05 -21.48 3.33
C PHE A 126 -16.79 -21.58 2.45
N SER A 127 -15.80 -20.73 2.70
CA SER A 127 -14.57 -20.63 1.91
C SER A 127 -13.35 -20.66 2.82
N ASP A 128 -12.44 -21.60 2.55
CA ASP A 128 -11.16 -21.71 3.26
C ASP A 128 -10.08 -21.02 2.43
N ILE A 129 -9.35 -20.10 3.04
CA ILE A 129 -8.35 -19.27 2.35
C ILE A 129 -6.94 -19.70 2.73
N LYS A 130 -6.16 -20.16 1.75
CA LYS A 130 -4.71 -20.35 1.93
C LYS A 130 -3.95 -19.15 1.38
N ALA A 131 -3.19 -18.49 2.24
CA ALA A 131 -2.45 -17.28 1.93
C ALA A 131 -0.94 -17.52 1.83
N ARG A 132 -0.33 -16.92 0.81
CA ARG A 132 1.13 -16.73 0.68
C ARG A 132 1.46 -15.25 0.80
N LEU A 133 2.21 -14.88 1.83
CA LEU A 133 2.58 -13.50 2.13
C LEU A 133 3.99 -13.19 1.64
N TYR A 134 4.13 -12.06 0.94
CA TYR A 134 5.39 -11.49 0.51
C TYR A 134 5.51 -10.08 1.05
N ILE A 135 6.59 -9.80 1.77
CA ILE A 135 6.80 -8.58 2.53
C ILE A 135 8.07 -7.91 2.00
N GLU A 136 8.03 -6.60 1.73
CA GLU A 136 9.22 -5.83 1.37
C GLU A 136 10.34 -6.10 2.38
N ASP A 137 11.54 -6.35 1.89
CA ASP A 137 12.68 -6.63 2.74
C ASP A 137 13.30 -5.33 3.28
N SER A 138 13.09 -5.06 4.57
CA SER A 138 13.66 -3.89 5.26
C SER A 138 14.42 -4.30 6.52
N GLY A 139 15.43 -3.52 6.91
CA GLY A 139 16.23 -3.79 8.11
C GLY A 139 15.35 -3.95 9.37
N LEU A 140 14.36 -3.08 9.55
CA LEU A 140 13.42 -3.15 10.67
C LEU A 140 12.58 -4.43 10.63
N TYR A 141 12.09 -4.84 9.45
CA TYR A 141 11.32 -6.09 9.36
C TYR A 141 12.18 -7.34 9.59
N ARG A 142 13.46 -7.32 9.22
CA ARG A 142 14.42 -8.38 9.58
C ARG A 142 14.66 -8.42 11.09
N ASP A 143 14.92 -7.26 11.71
CA ASP A 143 15.19 -7.13 13.15
C ASP A 143 14.01 -7.65 13.99
N PHE A 144 12.79 -7.34 13.56
CA PHE A 144 11.56 -7.81 14.20
C PHE A 144 11.07 -9.17 13.70
N GLN A 145 11.83 -9.85 12.82
CA GLN A 145 11.48 -11.15 12.22
C GLN A 145 10.03 -11.20 11.74
N LEU A 146 9.60 -10.15 11.03
CA LEU A 146 8.18 -9.93 10.72
C LEU A 146 7.59 -11.11 9.96
N ASP A 147 8.29 -11.67 8.97
CA ASP A 147 7.84 -12.82 8.17
C ASP A 147 7.55 -14.07 9.02
N LYS A 148 8.35 -14.33 10.06
CA LYS A 148 8.10 -15.44 11.00
C LYS A 148 6.93 -15.13 11.92
N ASN A 149 6.99 -13.97 12.57
CA ASN A 149 6.04 -13.57 13.60
C ASN A 149 4.63 -13.39 13.03
N ILE A 150 4.51 -12.85 11.82
CA ILE A 150 3.21 -12.58 11.19
C ILE A 150 2.46 -13.86 10.85
N LYS A 151 3.18 -14.90 10.37
CA LYS A 151 2.58 -16.19 10.05
C LYS A 151 2.00 -16.84 11.31
N GLU A 152 2.77 -16.87 12.39
CA GLU A 152 2.32 -17.41 13.68
C GLU A 152 1.12 -16.62 14.20
N GLN A 153 1.24 -15.30 14.31
CA GLN A 153 0.17 -14.44 14.83
C GLN A 153 -1.14 -14.56 14.06
N LEU A 154 -1.09 -14.55 12.72
CA LEU A 154 -2.28 -14.65 11.88
C LEU A 154 -2.94 -16.02 12.00
N ASN A 155 -2.15 -17.10 12.03
CA ASN A 155 -2.68 -18.46 12.19
C ASN A 155 -3.27 -18.68 13.58
N THR A 156 -2.62 -18.18 14.64
CA THR A 156 -3.16 -18.20 16.01
C THR A 156 -4.46 -17.41 16.10
N HIS A 157 -4.53 -16.21 15.50
CA HIS A 157 -5.76 -15.43 15.44
C HIS A 157 -6.88 -16.14 14.67
N SER A 158 -6.54 -16.82 13.58
CA SER A 158 -7.49 -17.59 12.79
C SER A 158 -8.12 -18.70 13.63
N ILE A 159 -7.29 -19.50 14.32
CA ILE A 159 -7.75 -20.58 15.22
C ILE A 159 -8.60 -20.00 16.36
N TYR A 160 -8.10 -18.97 17.04
CA TYR A 160 -8.79 -18.37 18.19
C TYR A 160 -10.19 -17.85 17.84
N ARG A 161 -10.37 -17.33 16.62
CA ARG A 161 -11.64 -16.77 16.15
C ARG A 161 -12.47 -17.72 15.31
N ASN A 162 -12.04 -18.96 15.16
CA ASN A 162 -12.65 -19.92 14.23
C ASN A 162 -12.84 -19.29 12.83
N SER A 163 -11.82 -18.58 12.34
CA SER A 163 -11.80 -17.99 11.00
C SER A 163 -11.30 -19.01 9.97
N HIS A 164 -11.77 -18.88 8.74
CA HIS A 164 -11.49 -19.83 7.66
C HIS A 164 -10.32 -19.39 6.78
N PHE A 165 -9.19 -19.02 7.39
CA PHE A 165 -7.97 -18.72 6.63
C PHE A 165 -6.71 -19.31 7.30
N TRP A 166 -5.68 -19.53 6.49
CA TRP A 166 -4.38 -20.04 6.92
C TRP A 166 -3.25 -19.42 6.11
N VAL A 167 -2.22 -18.92 6.79
CA VAL A 167 -0.98 -18.48 6.19
C VAL A 167 -0.06 -19.68 6.03
N GLU A 168 0.05 -20.17 4.80
CA GLU A 168 0.96 -21.26 4.43
C GLU A 168 2.41 -20.80 4.51
N LYS A 169 2.69 -19.60 3.99
CA LYS A 169 4.04 -19.08 3.77
C LYS A 169 4.05 -17.57 3.98
N ALA A 170 5.11 -17.08 4.62
CA ALA A 170 5.46 -15.67 4.70
C ALA A 170 6.95 -15.53 4.45
N LYS A 171 7.34 -14.56 3.62
CA LYS A 171 8.75 -14.30 3.28
C LYS A 171 9.02 -12.81 3.11
N LEU A 172 10.19 -12.38 3.58
CA LEU A 172 10.81 -11.12 3.13
C LEU A 172 11.30 -11.29 1.69
N LYS A 173 11.16 -10.24 0.89
CA LYS A 173 11.43 -10.22 -0.54
C LYS A 173 12.15 -8.93 -0.90
N ALA A 174 13.30 -9.06 -1.56
CA ALA A 174 14.08 -7.90 -1.98
C ALA A 174 13.38 -7.15 -3.13
N LYS A 175 13.78 -5.90 -3.33
CA LYS A 175 13.33 -5.10 -4.47
C LYS A 175 13.56 -5.83 -5.79
N ASN A 176 12.61 -5.68 -6.70
CA ASN A 176 12.57 -6.31 -8.02
C ASN A 176 12.40 -7.85 -8.01
N GLU A 177 12.11 -8.48 -6.87
CA GLU A 177 11.82 -9.93 -6.84
C GLU A 177 10.35 -10.28 -7.12
N GLU A 178 9.43 -9.42 -6.70
CA GLU A 178 7.99 -9.65 -6.83
C GLU A 178 7.29 -8.34 -7.24
N ILE A 179 6.66 -8.33 -8.41
CA ILE A 179 5.94 -7.15 -8.91
C ILE A 179 4.84 -6.67 -7.98
N GLY A 180 4.23 -7.58 -7.22
CA GLY A 180 3.20 -7.22 -6.24
C GLY A 180 3.72 -6.27 -5.15
N ILE A 181 4.98 -6.38 -4.76
CA ILE A 181 5.59 -5.48 -3.76
C ILE A 181 5.79 -4.08 -4.34
N GLU A 182 6.34 -4.01 -5.55
CA GLU A 182 6.56 -2.73 -6.24
C GLU A 182 5.24 -2.00 -6.58
N ILE A 183 4.18 -2.77 -6.85
CA ILE A 183 2.82 -2.24 -7.00
C ILE A 183 2.31 -1.67 -5.67
N VAL A 184 2.54 -2.36 -4.54
CA VAL A 184 2.16 -1.86 -3.21
C VAL A 184 2.90 -0.55 -2.89
N ASP A 185 4.21 -0.46 -3.13
CA ASP A 185 4.98 0.79 -2.95
C ASP A 185 4.41 1.93 -3.83
N THR A 186 4.10 1.63 -5.09
CA THR A 186 3.52 2.63 -6.02
C THR A 186 2.15 3.11 -5.52
N ILE A 187 1.25 2.21 -5.13
CA ILE A 187 -0.08 2.54 -4.60
C ILE A 187 0.06 3.35 -3.30
N LEU A 188 0.95 2.95 -2.39
CA LEU A 188 1.23 3.67 -1.16
C LEU A 188 1.70 5.11 -1.45
N GLY A 189 2.62 5.26 -2.40
CA GLY A 189 3.09 6.56 -2.84
C GLY A 189 1.97 7.44 -3.38
N MET A 190 1.09 6.90 -4.22
CA MET A 190 -0.08 7.61 -4.76
C MET A 190 -1.04 8.02 -3.64
N VAL A 191 -1.47 7.06 -2.82
CA VAL A 191 -2.42 7.28 -1.71
C VAL A 191 -1.87 8.29 -0.71
N ARG A 192 -0.57 8.24 -0.41
CA ARG A 192 0.07 9.24 0.47
C ARG A 192 0.01 10.65 -0.12
N ASN A 193 0.24 10.81 -1.43
CA ASN A 193 0.13 12.12 -2.08
C ASN A 193 -1.32 12.64 -2.09
N ILE A 194 -2.29 11.74 -2.24
CA ILE A 194 -3.73 12.05 -2.15
C ILE A 194 -4.09 12.53 -0.74
N ILE A 195 -3.70 11.77 0.30
CA ILE A 195 -4.05 12.08 1.70
C ILE A 195 -3.33 13.33 2.20
N GLU A 196 -2.00 13.43 2.00
CA GLU A 196 -1.25 14.61 2.45
C GLU A 196 -1.66 15.88 1.69
N ASN A 197 -2.11 15.72 0.44
CA ASN A 197 -2.60 16.77 -0.47
C ASN A 197 -1.78 18.07 -0.39
N ARG A 198 -0.44 17.97 -0.31
CA ARG A 198 0.44 19.13 -0.07
C ARG A 198 0.27 20.18 -1.17
N PRO A 199 0.21 21.48 -0.86
CA PRO A 199 0.02 22.51 -1.87
C PRO A 199 1.25 22.62 -2.78
N VAL A 200 1.01 22.81 -4.08
CA VAL A 200 2.05 23.20 -5.04
C VAL A 200 1.90 24.69 -5.31
N THR A 201 2.95 25.45 -5.02
CA THR A 201 3.00 26.89 -5.38
C THR A 201 3.79 27.08 -6.66
N PHE A 202 3.35 28.03 -7.48
CA PHE A 202 3.98 28.40 -8.73
C PHE A 202 4.74 29.73 -8.62
N LYS A 203 5.82 29.87 -9.37
CA LYS A 203 6.51 31.14 -9.63
C LYS A 203 6.75 31.22 -11.13
N ASP A 204 6.25 32.27 -11.77
CA ASP A 204 6.36 32.49 -13.21
C ASP A 204 5.83 31.29 -14.04
N GLY A 205 4.73 30.66 -13.59
CA GLY A 205 4.14 29.46 -14.23
C GLY A 205 4.88 28.13 -13.95
N PHE A 206 5.99 28.16 -13.21
CA PHE A 206 6.77 26.97 -12.86
C PHE A 206 6.52 26.52 -11.41
N PRO A 207 6.30 25.21 -11.17
CA PRO A 207 6.11 24.69 -9.82
C PRO A 207 7.42 24.77 -9.03
N LYS A 208 7.35 25.25 -7.77
CA LYS A 208 8.52 25.26 -6.86
C LYS A 208 8.99 23.83 -6.54
N ASP A 209 8.05 22.90 -6.30
CA ASP A 209 8.34 21.48 -6.14
C ASP A 209 7.95 20.71 -7.40
N LYS A 210 8.93 20.51 -8.28
CA LYS A 210 8.74 19.79 -9.55
C LYS A 210 8.36 18.33 -9.34
N ASN A 211 8.88 17.67 -8.32
CA ASN A 211 8.62 16.24 -8.08
C ASN A 211 7.19 16.04 -7.56
N LEU A 212 6.76 16.85 -6.59
CA LEU A 212 5.38 16.84 -6.11
C LEU A 212 4.39 17.10 -7.26
N TRP A 213 4.66 18.10 -8.10
CA TRP A 213 3.79 18.40 -9.25
C TRP A 213 3.71 17.25 -10.25
N ARG A 214 4.83 16.58 -10.54
CA ARG A 214 4.86 15.39 -11.42
C ARG A 214 4.02 14.25 -10.85
N LYS A 215 4.14 13.96 -9.55
CA LYS A 215 3.34 12.93 -8.87
C LYS A 215 1.85 13.25 -8.92
N LYS A 216 1.47 14.51 -8.63
CA LYS A 216 0.08 14.94 -8.73
C LYS A 216 -0.49 14.79 -10.13
N LYS A 217 0.26 15.26 -11.15
CA LYS A 217 -0.10 15.09 -12.56
C LYS A 217 -0.26 13.63 -12.95
N PHE A 218 0.66 12.77 -12.52
CA PHE A 218 0.59 11.33 -12.79
C PHE A 218 -0.67 10.70 -12.19
N ILE A 219 -0.95 10.97 -10.92
CA ILE A 219 -2.16 10.46 -10.25
C ILE A 219 -3.42 10.93 -10.98
N MET A 220 -3.51 12.21 -11.33
CA MET A 220 -4.67 12.76 -12.04
C MET A 220 -4.81 12.16 -13.44
N ASN A 221 -3.71 12.00 -14.17
CA ASN A 221 -3.71 11.34 -15.48
C ASN A 221 -4.17 9.88 -15.37
N MET A 222 -3.73 9.16 -14.35
CA MET A 222 -4.18 7.79 -14.10
C MET A 222 -5.68 7.72 -13.80
N ILE A 223 -6.20 8.61 -12.94
CA ILE A 223 -7.63 8.69 -12.61
C ILE A 223 -8.46 8.96 -13.88
N ASN A 224 -8.05 9.92 -14.70
CA ASN A 224 -8.79 10.33 -15.88
C ASN A 224 -8.71 9.32 -17.02
N LYS A 225 -7.55 8.67 -17.22
CA LYS A 225 -7.31 7.74 -18.32
C LYS A 225 -7.84 6.33 -18.04
N TYR A 226 -7.85 5.89 -16.77
CA TYR A 226 -8.18 4.52 -16.40
C TYR A 226 -9.33 4.47 -15.38
N PRO A 227 -10.59 4.29 -15.82
CA PRO A 227 -11.74 4.21 -14.91
C PRO A 227 -11.60 3.10 -13.85
N ASN A 228 -11.01 1.97 -14.26
CA ASN A 228 -10.72 0.85 -13.36
C ASN A 228 -9.73 1.21 -12.25
N PHE A 229 -8.83 2.18 -12.47
CA PHE A 229 -7.92 2.66 -11.44
C PHE A 229 -8.65 3.50 -10.39
N TYR A 230 -9.57 4.38 -10.82
CA TYR A 230 -10.44 5.07 -9.86
C TYR A 230 -11.25 4.08 -9.01
N GLN A 231 -11.82 3.04 -9.65
CA GLN A 231 -12.53 1.97 -8.93
C GLN A 231 -11.62 1.22 -7.95
N LEU A 232 -10.36 0.95 -8.33
CA LEU A 232 -9.37 0.36 -7.43
C LEU A 232 -9.14 1.24 -6.20
N LEU A 233 -8.99 2.56 -6.38
CA LEU A 233 -8.76 3.50 -5.28
C LEU A 233 -9.94 3.58 -4.33
N VAL A 234 -11.18 3.71 -4.82
CA VAL A 234 -12.37 3.80 -3.94
C VAL A 234 -12.67 2.49 -3.20
N ASN A 235 -12.17 1.36 -3.71
CA ASN A 235 -12.29 0.05 -3.06
C ASN A 235 -11.25 -0.17 -1.94
N ILE A 236 -10.30 0.73 -1.74
CA ILE A 236 -9.32 0.65 -0.65
C ILE A 236 -10.05 0.77 0.69
N LYS A 237 -9.90 -0.24 1.56
CA LYS A 237 -10.29 -0.13 2.97
C LYS A 237 -9.23 0.66 3.72
N TYR A 238 -9.48 1.95 3.85
CA TYR A 238 -8.57 2.90 4.48
C TYR A 238 -8.92 3.12 5.95
N PHE A 239 -7.91 3.12 6.82
CA PHE A 239 -8.04 3.25 8.26
C PHE A 239 -7.06 4.27 8.82
N GLU A 240 -7.48 4.97 9.87
CA GLU A 240 -6.66 5.94 10.60
C GLU A 240 -6.46 5.46 12.05
N LEU A 241 -5.20 5.35 12.48
CA LEU A 241 -4.83 5.02 13.85
C LEU A 241 -4.53 6.31 14.63
N THR A 242 -5.58 6.97 15.12
CA THR A 242 -5.51 8.27 15.81
C THR A 242 -5.60 8.17 17.34
N GLY A 243 -5.44 6.97 17.91
CA GLY A 243 -5.49 6.74 19.35
C GLY A 243 -6.88 6.55 19.95
N HIS A 244 -7.93 6.44 19.12
CA HIS A 244 -9.27 6.04 19.56
C HIS A 244 -9.34 4.56 19.98
N SER A 245 -10.42 4.18 20.67
CA SER A 245 -10.67 2.82 21.17
C SER A 245 -10.74 1.76 20.07
N SER A 246 -10.97 2.17 18.82
CA SER A 246 -11.05 1.29 17.66
C SER A 246 -10.36 1.91 16.44
N LEU A 247 -9.86 1.04 15.57
CA LEU A 247 -9.36 1.42 14.24
C LEU A 247 -10.56 1.80 13.36
N GLU A 248 -10.73 3.10 13.07
CA GLU A 248 -11.87 3.60 12.30
C GLU A 248 -11.60 3.53 10.80
N GLN A 249 -12.55 2.95 10.05
CA GLN A 249 -12.52 3.02 8.60
C GLN A 249 -12.94 4.42 8.15
N LYS A 250 -12.17 5.02 7.25
CA LYS A 250 -12.48 6.30 6.61
C LYS A 250 -12.77 6.09 5.14
N ASN A 251 -13.61 6.96 4.57
CA ASN A 251 -13.93 6.92 3.16
C ASN A 251 -12.81 7.61 2.35
N ILE A 252 -12.03 6.84 1.60
CA ILE A 252 -10.94 7.37 0.77
C ILE A 252 -11.46 8.27 -0.36
N ALA A 253 -12.72 8.11 -0.80
CA ALA A 253 -13.32 8.98 -1.81
C ALA A 253 -13.32 10.46 -1.39
N THR A 254 -13.52 10.73 -0.09
CA THR A 254 -13.46 12.11 0.44
C THR A 254 -12.08 12.74 0.24
N TYR A 255 -11.00 11.97 0.41
CA TYR A 255 -9.64 12.44 0.15
C TYR A 255 -9.39 12.63 -1.36
N LEU A 256 -9.96 11.77 -2.21
CA LEU A 256 -9.88 11.91 -3.66
C LEU A 256 -10.56 13.20 -4.12
N ASP A 257 -11.76 13.51 -3.63
CA ASP A 257 -12.49 14.72 -4.00
C ASP A 257 -11.74 16.00 -3.61
N LEU A 258 -11.12 16.00 -2.42
CA LEU A 258 -10.26 17.11 -1.98
C LEU A 258 -8.99 17.23 -2.82
N PHE A 259 -8.41 16.10 -3.22
CA PHE A 259 -7.22 16.06 -4.06
C PHE A 259 -7.49 16.58 -5.48
N THR A 260 -8.55 16.08 -6.14
CA THR A 260 -8.93 16.48 -7.50
C THR A 260 -9.31 17.95 -7.54
N SER A 261 -10.16 18.42 -6.60
CA SER A 261 -10.56 19.83 -6.51
C SER A 261 -9.35 20.75 -6.36
N LYS A 262 -8.40 20.40 -5.49
CA LYS A 262 -7.18 21.18 -5.29
C LYS A 262 -6.27 21.15 -6.53
N PHE A 263 -6.15 20.01 -7.18
CA PHE A 263 -5.33 19.88 -8.40
C PHE A 263 -5.85 20.77 -9.53
N GLU A 264 -7.18 20.85 -9.73
CA GLU A 264 -7.77 21.74 -10.74
C GLU A 264 -7.46 23.22 -10.47
N LEU A 265 -7.53 23.65 -9.21
CA LEU A 265 -7.13 25.01 -8.81
C LEU A 265 -5.64 25.28 -9.05
N GLU A 266 -4.78 24.32 -8.70
CA GLU A 266 -3.33 24.40 -8.95
C GLU A 266 -3.00 24.40 -10.46
N LEU A 267 -3.75 23.64 -11.27
CA LEU A 267 -3.60 23.60 -12.72
C LEU A 267 -4.02 24.93 -13.36
N ALA A 268 -5.09 25.55 -12.87
CA ALA A 268 -5.50 26.89 -13.29
C ALA A 268 -4.44 27.94 -12.94
N ALA A 269 -3.83 27.86 -11.76
CA ALA A 269 -2.77 28.76 -11.31
C ALA A 269 -1.40 28.55 -12.01
N GLN A 270 -1.24 27.44 -12.74
CA GLN A 270 -0.05 27.22 -13.57
C GLN A 270 -0.07 28.08 -14.85
N LYS A 271 -1.26 28.39 -15.36
CA LYS A 271 -1.46 29.15 -16.60
C LYS A 271 -1.21 30.64 -16.37
#